data_AF-A0A7G6YE60-F1
#
_entry.id   AF-A0A7G6YE60-F1
#
_cell.length_a   1.000
_cell.length_b   1.000
_cell.length_c   1.000
_cell.angle_alpha   90.00
_cell.angle_beta   90.00
_cell.angle_gamma   90.00
#
_symmetry.space_group_name_H-M   'P 1'
#
loop_
_entity.id
_entity.type
_entity.pdbx_description
1 polymer ?
#
loop_
_entity_poly.entity_id
_entity_poly.type
_entity_poly.pdbx_seq_one_letter_code
_entity_poly.pdbx_strand_id
1 'polypeptide(L)'
;MPPVQIRPSEVGQRPARGPVRRIDRARAVSEPRGVIVWGTPKNHERRSVPFPDLLTAPLKARCAGRDPEEPVSVGPDGGVLRAGNFRNRVFNAAVARCMEADDTFPRLTPHDLRHTAASLAVSAGANVKSVQRMLGHASAAMTLDVYADLFDDDLDDVANALDAQAAKSVVVKM
;
A
#
# COMPACT_ATOMS: atom_id res chain seq x y z
N MET A 1 -52.86 -0.32 -9.27
CA MET A 1 -51.75 0.16 -8.42
C MET A 1 -52.26 0.33 -7.00
N PRO A 2 -51.82 -0.49 -6.03
CA PRO A 2 -51.76 -0.07 -4.64
C PRO A 2 -50.32 0.30 -4.27
N PRO A 3 -50.09 1.32 -3.42
CA PRO A 3 -48.76 1.71 -2.97
C PRO A 3 -48.34 0.85 -1.76
N VAL A 4 -47.09 0.38 -1.74
CA VAL A 4 -46.46 -0.16 -0.53
C VAL A 4 -45.17 0.61 -0.26
N GLN A 5 -45.16 1.34 0.85
CA GLN A 5 -43.99 1.94 1.46
C GLN A 5 -43.48 1.03 2.59
N ILE A 6 -42.26 0.50 2.52
CA ILE A 6 -41.34 0.15 3.64
C ILE A 6 -39.91 0.17 3.05
N ARG A 7 -39.11 1.22 3.24
CA ARG A 7 -38.04 1.50 4.25
C ARG A 7 -36.76 0.62 4.18
N PRO A 8 -35.57 1.23 4.43
CA PRO A 8 -34.27 0.76 3.94
C PRO A 8 -33.47 -0.08 4.95
N SER A 9 -32.35 -0.64 4.45
CA SER A 9 -31.30 -1.48 5.07
C SER A 9 -31.74 -2.92 5.34
N GLU A 10 -31.23 -3.92 4.62
CA GLU A 10 -29.85 -4.41 4.82
C GLU A 10 -29.10 -4.64 3.50
N VAL A 11 -28.13 -3.75 3.26
CA VAL A 11 -27.06 -3.95 2.29
C VAL A 11 -26.20 -5.10 2.78
N GLY A 12 -25.97 -6.10 1.92
CA GLY A 12 -25.16 -7.28 2.21
C GLY A 12 -23.89 -6.94 3.00
N GLN A 13 -23.71 -7.65 4.11
CA GLN A 13 -22.58 -7.51 5.00
C GLN A 13 -21.29 -7.76 4.20
N ARG A 14 -20.60 -6.68 3.79
CA ARG A 14 -19.17 -6.78 3.50
C ARG A 14 -18.52 -7.42 4.72
N PRO A 15 -17.58 -8.37 4.58
CA PRO A 15 -16.84 -8.88 5.73
C PRO A 15 -16.34 -7.66 6.51
N ALA A 16 -16.60 -7.64 7.82
CA ALA A 16 -16.31 -6.52 8.69
C ALA A 16 -14.91 -5.99 8.33
N ARG A 17 -14.83 -4.76 7.82
CA ARG A 17 -13.53 -4.14 7.54
C ARG A 17 -12.76 -4.22 8.86
N GLY A 18 -11.71 -5.04 8.88
CA GLY A 18 -10.76 -5.04 9.98
C GLY A 18 -10.29 -3.60 10.25
N PRO A 19 -9.67 -3.34 11.41
CA PRO A 19 -9.29 -2.00 11.81
C PRO A 19 -8.56 -1.28 10.66
N VAL A 20 -8.99 -0.05 10.37
CA VAL A 20 -8.44 0.73 9.26
C VAL A 20 -6.97 1.04 9.56
N ARG A 21 -6.07 0.32 8.91
CA ARG A 21 -4.61 0.47 9.03
C ARG A 21 -4.09 1.25 7.83
N ARG A 22 -3.91 2.55 8.01
CA ARG A 22 -3.47 3.46 6.95
C ARG A 22 -2.43 4.44 7.48
N ILE A 23 -1.44 4.75 6.65
CA ILE A 23 -0.50 5.85 6.86
C ILE A 23 -0.86 6.95 5.88
N ASP A 24 -1.19 8.13 6.42
CA ASP A 24 -1.48 9.31 5.63
C ASP A 24 -0.24 10.16 5.46
N ARG A 25 0.09 10.51 4.21
CA ARG A 25 1.19 11.43 3.92
C ARG A 25 0.69 12.87 3.97
N ALA A 26 0.99 13.57 5.06
CA ALA A 26 0.61 14.97 5.25
C ALA A 26 1.65 15.98 4.70
N ARG A 27 2.95 15.66 4.78
CA ARG A 27 4.05 16.55 4.39
C ARG A 27 5.04 15.82 3.49
N ALA A 28 5.79 16.57 2.68
CA ALA A 28 6.88 16.06 1.87
C ALA A 28 8.15 16.88 2.14
N VAL A 29 9.29 16.21 2.18
CA VAL A 29 10.60 16.84 2.24
C VAL A 29 11.28 16.64 0.90
N SER A 30 11.86 17.71 0.37
CA SER A 30 12.72 17.67 -0.81
C SER A 30 14.12 18.19 -0.46
N GLU A 31 15.14 17.70 -1.15
CA GLU A 31 16.54 18.08 -0.92
C GLU A 31 17.20 18.65 -2.19
N PRO A 32 16.72 19.78 -2.75
CA PRO A 32 17.40 20.42 -3.88
C PRO A 32 18.80 20.88 -3.44
N ARG A 33 19.84 20.35 -4.09
CA ARG A 33 21.25 20.67 -3.83
C ARG A 33 21.66 20.52 -2.34
N GLY A 34 21.08 19.55 -1.64
CA GLY A 34 21.42 19.23 -0.24
C GLY A 34 20.71 20.07 0.82
N VAL A 35 19.89 21.05 0.43
CA VAL A 35 19.11 21.88 1.35
C VAL A 35 17.75 21.22 1.62
N ILE A 36 17.40 21.03 2.89
CA ILE A 36 16.09 20.49 3.28
C ILE A 36 15.01 21.54 3.05
N VAL A 37 14.05 21.24 2.18
CA VAL A 37 12.87 22.07 1.91
C VAL A 37 11.62 21.27 2.22
N TRP A 38 10.88 21.71 3.25
CA TRP A 38 9.57 21.17 3.58
C TRP A 38 8.51 21.80 2.68
N GLY A 39 7.61 20.97 2.16
CA GLY A 39 6.48 21.44 1.36
C GLY A 39 5.31 20.48 1.40
N THR A 40 4.23 20.89 0.73
CA THR A 40 3.15 19.98 0.37
C THR A 40 3.63 19.06 -0.77
N PRO A 41 3.13 17.82 -0.87
CA PRO A 41 3.35 17.01 -2.06
C PRO A 41 2.98 17.82 -3.32
N LYS A 42 3.78 17.74 -4.38
CA LYS A 42 3.70 18.60 -5.60
C LYS A 42 2.30 18.69 -6.25
N ASN A 43 1.36 17.81 -5.89
CA ASN A 43 0.00 17.78 -6.44
C ASN A 43 -1.11 17.93 -5.37
N HIS A 44 -0.80 18.29 -4.12
CA HIS A 44 -1.76 18.37 -2.99
C HIS A 44 -2.55 17.07 -2.70
N GLU A 45 -2.25 15.97 -3.38
CA GLU A 45 -2.85 14.66 -3.09
C GLU A 45 -2.33 14.12 -1.75
N ARG A 46 -3.17 14.22 -0.72
CA ARG A 46 -3.09 13.33 0.44
C ARG A 46 -3.19 11.89 -0.09
N ARG A 47 -2.14 11.10 0.14
CA ARG A 47 -2.14 9.68 -0.16
C ARG A 47 -2.23 8.92 1.14
N SER A 48 -3.11 7.93 1.14
CA SER A 48 -3.34 7.02 2.24
C SER A 48 -2.87 5.64 1.81
N VAL A 49 -1.82 5.14 2.46
CA VAL A 49 -1.19 3.87 2.11
C VAL A 49 -1.65 2.81 3.12
N PRO A 50 -2.29 1.71 2.67
CA PRO A 50 -2.61 0.61 3.57
C PRO A 50 -1.33 -0.08 4.04
N PHE A 51 -1.34 -0.59 5.28
CA PHE A 51 -0.23 -1.41 5.78
C PHE A 51 -0.73 -2.70 6.45
N PRO A 52 0.01 -3.82 6.31
CA PRO A 52 -0.34 -5.10 6.92
C PRO A 52 -0.16 -5.08 8.45
N ASP A 53 -0.86 -5.99 9.16
CA ASP A 53 -0.82 -6.04 10.63
C ASP A 53 0.58 -6.27 11.21
N LEU A 54 1.43 -6.96 10.44
CA LEU A 54 2.82 -7.23 10.81
C LEU A 54 3.58 -5.94 11.14
N LEU A 55 3.14 -4.79 10.61
CA LEU A 55 3.74 -3.48 10.90
C LEU A 55 3.11 -2.77 12.10
N THR A 56 1.98 -3.22 12.63
CA THR A 56 1.27 -2.55 13.73
C THR A 56 2.15 -2.46 14.99
N ALA A 57 2.68 -3.58 15.46
CA ALA A 57 3.52 -3.63 16.65
C ALA A 57 4.81 -2.78 16.50
N PRO A 58 5.62 -2.94 15.43
CA PRO A 58 6.84 -2.15 15.29
C PRO A 58 6.57 -0.65 15.08
N LEU A 59 5.49 -0.27 14.39
CA LEU A 59 5.10 1.13 14.25
C LEU A 59 4.64 1.74 15.59
N LYS A 60 3.84 1.01 16.37
CA LYS A 60 3.44 1.45 17.72
C LYS A 60 4.66 1.65 18.62
N ALA A 61 5.58 0.71 18.63
CA ALA A 61 6.82 0.83 19.39
C ALA A 61 7.65 2.04 18.95
N ARG A 62 7.73 2.30 17.63
CA ARG A 62 8.46 3.44 17.08
C ARG A 62 7.83 4.81 17.40
N CYS A 63 6.52 4.87 17.57
CA CYS A 63 5.79 6.11 17.86
C CYS A 63 5.52 6.31 19.36
N ALA A 64 5.81 5.33 20.20
CA ALA A 64 5.55 5.42 21.64
C ALA A 64 6.31 6.60 22.27
N GLY A 65 5.58 7.48 22.97
CA GLY A 65 6.15 8.65 23.66
C GLY A 65 6.58 9.80 22.75
N ARG A 66 6.24 9.77 21.44
CA ARG A 66 6.61 10.80 20.47
C ARG A 66 5.42 11.70 20.13
N ASP A 67 5.71 12.90 19.66
CA ASP A 67 4.69 13.84 19.21
C ASP A 67 4.00 13.29 17.94
N PRO A 68 2.65 13.33 17.83
CA PRO A 68 1.94 12.84 16.65
C PRO A 68 2.30 13.54 15.33
N GLU A 69 2.81 14.77 15.39
CA GLU A 69 3.28 15.54 14.22
C GLU A 69 4.75 15.26 13.89
N GLU A 70 5.48 14.52 14.73
CA GLU A 70 6.86 14.13 14.49
C GLU A 70 6.94 13.06 13.38
N PRO A 71 7.90 13.16 12.44
CA PRO A 71 8.11 12.12 11.45
C PRO A 71 8.40 10.76 12.08
N VAL A 72 7.69 9.70 11.67
CA VAL A 72 7.92 8.32 12.17
C VAL A 72 9.38 7.88 12.05
N SER A 73 10.07 8.33 11.00
CA SER A 73 11.50 8.07 10.77
C SER A 73 12.28 9.37 10.76
N VAL A 74 13.33 9.44 11.58
CA VAL A 74 14.23 10.60 11.72
C VAL A 74 15.68 10.19 11.48
N GLY A 75 16.53 11.18 11.17
CA GLY A 75 17.98 11.01 11.14
C GLY A 75 18.56 10.75 12.54
N PRO A 76 19.85 10.37 12.63
CA PRO A 76 20.52 10.11 13.91
C PRO A 76 20.53 11.31 14.88
N ASP A 77 20.41 12.52 14.34
CA ASP A 77 20.34 13.80 15.05
C ASP A 77 18.91 14.20 15.45
N GLY A 78 17.91 13.34 15.20
CA GLY A 78 16.49 13.67 15.36
C GLY A 78 15.93 14.54 14.23
N GLY A 79 16.76 14.90 13.24
CA GLY A 79 16.36 15.70 12.08
C GLY A 79 15.70 14.86 10.97
N VAL A 80 15.61 15.45 9.78
CA VAL A 80 15.07 14.74 8.61
C VAL A 80 15.93 13.53 8.26
N LEU A 81 15.28 12.39 8.05
CA LEU A 81 15.93 11.23 7.45
C LEU A 81 16.28 11.51 5.98
N ARG A 82 17.56 11.80 5.71
CA ARG A 82 18.05 12.05 4.36
C ARG A 82 18.13 10.77 3.55
N ALA A 83 17.44 10.71 2.41
CA ALA A 83 17.30 9.50 1.61
C ALA A 83 18.65 8.92 1.13
N GLY A 84 19.57 9.78 0.68
CA GLY A 84 20.90 9.35 0.25
C GLY A 84 21.74 8.74 1.38
N ASN A 85 21.72 9.38 2.55
CA ASN A 85 22.43 8.86 3.73
C ASN A 85 21.84 7.54 4.21
N PHE A 86 20.50 7.45 4.28
CA PHE A 86 19.82 6.20 4.62
C PHE A 86 20.16 5.08 3.64
N ARG A 87 20.08 5.36 2.33
CA ARG A 87 20.39 4.38 1.27
C ARG A 87 21.81 3.85 1.42
N ASN A 88 22.79 4.73 1.55
CA ASN A 88 24.20 4.31 1.54
C ASN A 88 24.65 3.70 2.87
N ARG A 89 24.25 4.28 4.00
CA ARG A 89 24.79 3.89 5.32
C ARG A 89 23.98 2.81 6.02
N VAL A 90 22.68 2.74 5.75
CA VAL A 90 21.78 1.81 6.45
C VAL A 90 21.34 0.70 5.51
N PHE A 91 20.71 1.05 4.40
CA PHE A 91 20.10 0.06 3.52
C PHE A 91 21.14 -0.81 2.80
N ASN A 92 22.12 -0.19 2.13
CA ASN A 92 23.14 -0.95 1.40
C ASN A 92 23.99 -1.81 2.33
N ALA A 93 24.29 -1.31 3.53
CA ALA A 93 24.98 -2.07 4.55
C ALA A 93 24.15 -3.27 5.04
N ALA A 94 22.83 -3.11 5.22
CA ALA A 94 21.95 -4.21 5.56
C ALA A 94 21.89 -5.27 4.45
N VAL A 95 21.75 -4.85 3.18
CA VAL A 95 21.78 -5.77 2.03
C VAL A 95 23.12 -6.51 1.96
N ALA A 96 24.24 -5.83 2.15
CA ALA A 96 25.56 -6.46 2.14
C ALA A 96 25.68 -7.55 3.23
N ARG A 97 25.18 -7.29 4.45
CA ARG A 97 25.15 -8.29 5.53
C ARG A 97 24.25 -9.48 5.20
N CYS A 98 23.11 -9.27 4.53
CA CYS A 98 22.26 -10.37 4.08
C CYS A 98 22.97 -11.23 3.03
N MET A 99 23.67 -10.61 2.07
CA MET A 99 24.45 -11.32 1.04
C MET A 99 25.67 -12.05 1.60
N GLU A 100 26.25 -11.55 2.69
CA GLU A 100 27.34 -12.25 3.39
C GLU A 100 26.83 -13.48 4.16
N ALA A 101 25.59 -13.43 4.67
CA ALA A 101 24.96 -14.53 5.39
C ALA A 101 24.35 -15.60 4.45
N ASP A 102 23.98 -15.23 3.23
CA ASP A 102 23.34 -16.08 2.22
C ASP A 102 23.79 -15.63 0.81
N ASP A 103 24.58 -16.48 0.15
CA ASP A 103 25.15 -16.20 -1.16
C ASP A 103 24.12 -16.19 -2.30
N THR A 104 22.92 -16.71 -2.04
CA THR A 104 21.77 -16.67 -2.96
C THR A 104 20.96 -15.38 -2.82
N PHE A 105 21.24 -14.57 -1.78
CA PHE A 105 20.49 -13.35 -1.52
C PHE A 105 20.77 -12.27 -2.60
N PRO A 106 19.73 -11.67 -3.21
CA PRO A 106 19.93 -10.75 -4.32
C PRO A 106 20.43 -9.37 -3.85
N ARG A 107 21.11 -8.65 -4.75
CA ARG A 107 21.30 -7.21 -4.59
C ARG A 107 19.95 -6.51 -4.73
N LEU A 108 19.58 -5.73 -3.72
CA LEU A 108 18.29 -5.05 -3.67
C LEU A 108 18.41 -3.52 -3.58
N THR A 109 17.38 -2.86 -4.08
CA THR A 109 17.11 -1.45 -3.94
C THR A 109 15.78 -1.22 -3.22
N PRO A 110 15.54 -0.03 -2.64
CA PRO A 110 14.22 0.32 -2.14
C PRO A 110 13.12 0.26 -3.21
N HIS A 111 13.48 0.42 -4.49
CA HIS A 111 12.54 0.28 -5.59
C HIS A 111 12.09 -1.17 -5.76
N ASP A 112 13.01 -2.14 -5.61
CA ASP A 112 12.69 -3.57 -5.67
C ASP A 112 11.75 -3.97 -4.54
N LEU A 113 11.94 -3.46 -3.32
CA LEU A 113 11.00 -3.68 -2.22
C LEU A 113 9.59 -3.15 -2.52
N ARG A 114 9.51 -2.04 -3.27
CA ARG A 114 8.23 -1.51 -3.73
C ARG A 114 7.59 -2.39 -4.79
N HIS A 115 8.38 -2.99 -5.69
CA HIS A 115 7.89 -4.02 -6.61
C HIS A 115 7.39 -5.24 -5.85
N THR A 116 8.14 -5.75 -4.87
CA THR A 116 7.71 -6.87 -4.03
C THR A 116 6.40 -6.57 -3.32
N ALA A 117 6.23 -5.37 -2.75
CA ALA A 117 4.98 -4.98 -2.11
C ALA A 117 3.79 -4.94 -3.09
N ALA A 118 4.02 -4.51 -4.33
CA ALA A 118 3.01 -4.56 -5.38
C ALA A 118 2.64 -6.01 -5.72
N SER A 119 3.63 -6.87 -5.99
CA SER A 119 3.41 -8.27 -6.35
C SER A 119 2.67 -9.03 -5.26
N LEU A 120 3.02 -8.81 -3.98
CA LEU A 120 2.32 -9.41 -2.85
C LEU A 120 0.86 -8.92 -2.75
N ALA A 121 0.60 -7.64 -3.03
CA ALA A 121 -0.77 -7.12 -3.03
C ALA A 121 -1.61 -7.74 -4.16
N VAL A 122 -1.05 -7.87 -5.37
CA VAL A 122 -1.72 -8.52 -6.49
C VAL A 122 -2.00 -9.99 -6.18
N SER A 123 -0.99 -10.71 -5.68
CA SER A 123 -1.12 -12.13 -5.29
C SER A 123 -2.16 -12.35 -4.18
N ALA A 124 -2.42 -11.34 -3.35
CA ALA A 124 -3.47 -11.35 -2.33
C ALA A 124 -4.87 -10.98 -2.89
N GLY A 125 -5.03 -10.86 -4.21
CA GLY A 125 -6.28 -10.52 -4.89
C GLY A 125 -6.62 -9.02 -4.87
N ALA A 126 -5.64 -8.13 -4.62
CA ALA A 126 -5.91 -6.70 -4.68
C ALA A 126 -6.12 -6.25 -6.14
N ASN A 127 -7.28 -5.68 -6.45
CA ASN A 127 -7.52 -5.13 -7.78
C ASN A 127 -6.53 -4.01 -8.16
N VAL A 128 -6.34 -3.83 -9.47
CA VAL A 128 -5.43 -2.83 -10.06
C VAL A 128 -5.61 -1.41 -9.51
N LYS A 129 -6.85 -0.97 -9.23
CA LYS A 129 -7.11 0.37 -8.67
C LYS A 129 -6.63 0.50 -7.23
N SER A 130 -6.67 -0.57 -6.44
CA SER A 130 -6.15 -0.60 -5.08
C SER A 130 -4.63 -0.52 -5.09
N VAL A 131 -3.98 -1.30 -5.95
CA VAL A 131 -2.52 -1.27 -6.14
C VAL A 131 -2.05 0.08 -6.68
N GLN A 132 -2.74 0.64 -7.68
CA GLN A 132 -2.47 1.99 -8.21
C GLN A 132 -2.46 3.04 -7.09
N ARG A 133 -3.48 3.03 -6.21
CA ARG A 133 -3.59 3.98 -5.09
C ARG A 133 -2.51 3.76 -4.03
N MET A 134 -2.23 2.50 -3.69
CA MET A 134 -1.18 2.12 -2.74
C MET A 134 0.20 2.62 -3.22
N LEU A 135 0.50 2.42 -4.49
CA LEU A 135 1.74 2.87 -5.11
C LEU A 135 1.72 4.39 -5.33
N GLY A 136 0.55 4.99 -5.58
CA GLY A 136 0.42 6.39 -5.94
C GLY A 136 0.90 6.66 -7.36
N HIS A 137 0.62 5.74 -8.28
CA HIS A 137 0.77 5.95 -9.71
C HIS A 137 -0.32 6.88 -10.23
N ALA A 138 0.04 7.76 -11.17
CA ALA A 138 -0.88 8.76 -11.73
C ALA A 138 -2.03 8.11 -12.52
N SER A 139 -1.78 6.93 -13.11
CA SER A 139 -2.77 6.17 -13.88
C SER A 139 -2.72 4.69 -13.53
N ALA A 140 -3.84 3.99 -13.78
CA ALA A 140 -3.90 2.54 -13.71
C ALA A 140 -3.04 1.88 -14.80
N ALA A 141 -2.94 2.52 -15.97
CA ALA A 141 -2.07 2.09 -17.07
C ALA A 141 -0.63 1.90 -16.58
N MET A 142 -0.04 2.89 -15.90
CA MET A 142 1.31 2.76 -15.32
C MET A 142 1.46 1.57 -14.35
N THR A 143 0.38 1.11 -13.73
CA THR A 143 0.41 -0.09 -12.87
C THR A 143 0.31 -1.36 -13.70
N LEU A 144 -0.54 -1.39 -14.72
CA LEU A 144 -0.64 -2.52 -15.64
C LEU A 144 0.62 -2.68 -16.48
N ASP A 145 1.20 -1.58 -16.98
CA ASP A 145 2.45 -1.60 -17.76
C ASP A 145 3.61 -2.29 -17.02
N VAL A 146 3.55 -2.33 -15.67
CA VAL A 146 4.61 -2.89 -14.82
C VAL A 146 4.24 -4.25 -14.22
N TYR A 147 2.94 -4.52 -14.03
CA TYR A 147 2.47 -5.69 -13.26
C TYR A 147 1.36 -6.47 -13.97
N ALA A 148 1.09 -6.24 -15.26
CA ALA A 148 0.01 -6.90 -16.01
C ALA A 148 0.08 -8.43 -15.88
N ASP A 149 1.26 -9.02 -16.04
CA ASP A 149 1.48 -10.46 -15.94
C ASP A 149 1.10 -11.05 -14.56
N LEU A 150 0.98 -10.21 -13.52
CA LEU A 150 0.52 -10.64 -12.20
C LEU A 150 -1.00 -10.60 -12.06
N PHE A 151 -1.69 -9.87 -12.93
CA PHE A 151 -3.14 -9.73 -13.01
C PHE A 151 -3.77 -10.64 -14.09
N ASP A 152 -2.97 -11.48 -14.73
CA ASP A 152 -3.48 -12.47 -15.69
C ASP A 152 -4.26 -13.54 -14.93
N ASP A 153 -5.53 -13.25 -14.68
CA ASP A 153 -6.54 -14.22 -14.32
C ASP A 153 -6.97 -14.96 -15.60
N ASP A 154 -7.10 -16.29 -15.54
CA ASP A 154 -7.67 -17.07 -16.64
C ASP A 154 -9.11 -16.61 -16.90
N LEU A 155 -9.52 -16.50 -18.17
CA LEU A 155 -10.90 -16.15 -18.51
C LEU A 155 -11.89 -17.18 -17.93
N ASP A 156 -11.45 -18.42 -17.74
CA ASP A 156 -12.22 -19.46 -17.08
C ASP A 156 -12.42 -19.16 -15.58
N ASP A 157 -11.42 -18.60 -14.90
CA ASP A 157 -11.54 -18.16 -13.50
C ASP A 157 -12.51 -16.98 -13.35
N VAL A 158 -12.51 -16.06 -14.33
CA VAL A 158 -13.49 -14.97 -14.40
C VAL A 158 -14.90 -15.53 -14.55
N ALA A 159 -15.10 -16.50 -15.45
CA ALA A 159 -16.40 -17.15 -15.64
C ALA A 159 -16.87 -17.84 -14.35
N ASN A 160 -16.00 -18.63 -13.71
CA ASN A 160 -16.30 -19.30 -12.44
C ASN A 160 -16.65 -18.31 -11.32
N ALA A 161 -15.93 -17.19 -11.23
CA ALA A 161 -16.22 -16.13 -10.26
C ALA A 161 -17.57 -15.44 -10.53
N LEU A 162 -17.93 -15.23 -11.81
CA LEU A 162 -19.23 -14.71 -12.20
C LEU A 162 -20.35 -15.67 -11.79
N ASP A 163 -20.22 -16.97 -12.03
CA ASP A 163 -21.20 -17.98 -11.61
C ASP A 163 -21.39 -17.97 -10.09
N ALA A 164 -20.29 -17.94 -9.33
CA ALA A 164 -20.34 -17.89 -7.88
C ALA A 164 -21.02 -16.61 -7.36
N GLN A 165 -20.83 -15.47 -8.02
CA GLN A 165 -21.51 -14.21 -7.65
C GLN A 165 -22.96 -14.17 -8.10
N ALA A 166 -23.28 -14.70 -9.28
CA ALA A 166 -24.64 -14.83 -9.77
C ALA A 166 -25.46 -15.73 -8.84
N ALA A 167 -24.95 -16.90 -8.45
CA ALA A 167 -25.59 -17.78 -7.48
C ALA A 167 -25.85 -17.11 -6.13
N LYS A 168 -24.92 -16.27 -5.64
CA LYS A 168 -25.12 -15.47 -4.42
C LYS A 168 -26.12 -14.33 -4.60
N SER A 169 -26.23 -13.79 -5.81
CA SER A 169 -27.09 -12.65 -6.14
C SER A 169 -28.52 -13.06 -6.50
N VAL A 170 -28.75 -14.34 -6.83
CA VAL A 170 -30.08 -14.90 -7.17
C VAL A 170 -30.95 -15.17 -5.92
N VAL A 171 -30.50 -14.75 -4.73
CA VAL A 171 -31.37 -14.75 -3.55
C VAL A 171 -32.36 -13.57 -3.62
N VAL A 172 -33.56 -13.95 -4.10
CA VAL A 172 -34.89 -13.30 -4.05
C VAL A 172 -35.30 -12.41 -5.23
N LYS A 173 -36.01 -13.04 -6.16
CA LYS A 173 -37.21 -12.45 -6.78
C LYS A 173 -38.32 -13.50 -6.75
N MET A 174 -39.12 -13.48 -5.68
CA MET A 174 -40.41 -14.17 -5.59
C MET A 174 -41.48 -13.11 -5.34
#